data_AF-A0AAU7DYV2-F1
#
_entry.id   AF-A0AAU7DYV2-F1
#
_cell.length_a   1.000
_cell.length_b   1.000
_cell.length_c   1.000
_cell.angle_alpha   90.00
_cell.angle_beta   90.00
_cell.angle_gamma   90.00
#
_symmetry.space_group_name_H-M   'P 1'
#
loop_
_entity.id
_entity.type
_entity.pdbx_description
1 polymer ?
#
loop_
_entity_poly.entity_id
_entity_poly.type
_entity_poly.pdbx_seq_one_letter_code
_entity_poly.pdbx_strand_id
1 'polypeptide(L)'
;MQQLFEYTFEIQEFEGLSPVNTTLSSGNGAGDDLEVPVELGAVFAEISQVHVVTVAVRAPDAVAGAQRANRLLRSAGITAVRLMADLVSLNEVGLRLEVTRQTASNWARGDRHKGKFPPPYVPGDSRLWYWPEVVQFCVAHEIQTEHLKPVSYPSRQELAVINGALVQTQQWV
;
A
#
# COMPACT_ATOMS: atom_id res chain seq x y z
N MET A 1 -3.92 6.96 -20.12
CA MET A 1 -2.85 5.97 -19.83
C MET A 1 -3.15 5.36 -18.47
N GLN A 2 -3.08 4.04 -18.29
CA GLN A 2 -3.30 3.40 -16.98
C GLN A 2 -1.96 3.09 -16.30
N GLN A 3 -1.86 3.34 -15.00
CA GLN A 3 -0.73 3.02 -14.13
C GLN A 3 -1.14 1.91 -13.15
N LEU A 4 -0.19 1.09 -12.71
CA LEU A 4 -0.43 0.08 -11.69
C LEU A 4 -0.26 0.71 -10.31
N PHE A 5 -1.27 0.64 -9.45
CA PHE A 5 -1.23 1.16 -8.08
C PHE A 5 -1.31 0.03 -7.06
N GLU A 6 -0.53 0.11 -5.98
CA GLU A 6 -0.60 -0.81 -4.84
C GLU A 6 -1.32 -0.13 -3.67
N TYR A 7 -2.27 -0.82 -3.05
CA TYR A 7 -3.06 -0.34 -1.92
C TYR A 7 -3.08 -1.39 -0.82
N THR A 8 -2.86 -0.97 0.43
CA THR A 8 -3.07 -1.82 1.60
C THR A 8 -4.25 -1.30 2.39
N PHE A 9 -5.37 -2.02 2.35
CA PHE A 9 -6.57 -1.67 3.11
C PHE A 9 -6.57 -2.45 4.42
N GLU A 10 -6.90 -1.76 5.51
CA GLU A 10 -7.48 -2.42 6.68
C GLU A 10 -8.87 -2.92 6.30
N ILE A 11 -9.19 -4.15 6.69
CA ILE A 11 -10.47 -4.78 6.40
C ILE A 11 -11.16 -5.17 7.70
N GLN A 12 -12.48 -5.21 7.67
CA GLN A 12 -13.25 -5.82 8.75
C GLN A 12 -12.87 -7.30 8.85
N GLU A 13 -12.85 -7.85 10.07
CA GLU A 13 -12.58 -9.26 10.32
C GLU A 13 -13.45 -10.12 9.39
N PHE A 14 -12.80 -11.02 8.66
CA PHE A 14 -13.43 -11.86 7.65
C PHE A 14 -13.29 -13.32 8.09
N GLU A 15 -14.39 -13.90 8.55
CA GLU A 15 -14.50 -15.33 8.89
C GLU A 15 -14.25 -16.16 7.62
N GLY A 16 -13.03 -16.67 7.46
CA GLY A 16 -12.63 -17.48 6.29
C GLY A 16 -11.16 -17.37 5.91
N LEU A 17 -10.43 -16.38 6.43
CA LEU A 17 -9.00 -16.25 6.22
C LEU A 17 -8.26 -16.84 7.42
N SER A 18 -7.78 -18.08 7.27
CA SER A 18 -6.73 -18.57 8.17
C SER A 18 -5.47 -17.72 7.95
N PRO A 19 -4.79 -17.21 9.01
CA PRO A 19 -3.73 -16.18 8.92
C PRO A 19 -2.41 -16.65 8.28
N VAL A 20 -2.43 -17.71 7.49
CA VAL A 20 -1.30 -18.14 6.65
C VAL A 20 -1.30 -17.25 5.41
N ASN A 21 -0.13 -16.71 5.03
CA ASN A 21 0.10 -15.99 3.76
C ASN A 21 -0.52 -16.76 2.58
N THR A 22 -1.80 -16.52 2.32
CA THR A 22 -2.55 -17.25 1.30
C THR A 22 -2.51 -16.38 0.07
N THR A 23 -1.55 -16.67 -0.80
CA THR A 23 -1.67 -16.31 -2.20
C THR A 23 -2.83 -17.16 -2.74
N LEU A 24 -3.99 -16.54 -2.96
CA LEU A 24 -5.07 -17.18 -3.70
C LEU A 24 -4.60 -17.36 -5.14
N SER A 25 -4.07 -18.55 -5.45
CA SER A 25 -3.69 -18.97 -6.80
C SER A 25 -4.82 -19.76 -7.44
N SER A 26 -5.09 -19.46 -8.71
CA SER A 26 -6.11 -20.06 -9.57
C SER A 26 -6.14 -21.60 -9.50
N GLY A 27 -7.16 -22.16 -8.85
CA GLY A 27 -7.51 -23.58 -8.91
C GLY A 27 -8.70 -23.80 -9.84
N ASN A 28 -8.49 -24.54 -10.92
CA ASN A 28 -9.53 -24.92 -11.87
C ASN A 28 -10.31 -26.12 -11.28
N GLY A 29 -11.54 -25.91 -10.78
CA GLY A 29 -12.34 -26.98 -10.20
C GLY A 29 -13.79 -26.57 -10.01
N ALA A 30 -14.69 -27.18 -10.79
CA ALA A 30 -16.13 -26.98 -10.73
C ALA A 30 -16.72 -27.57 -9.44
N GLY A 31 -17.42 -26.73 -8.68
CA GLY A 31 -18.20 -27.04 -7.49
C GLY A 31 -18.92 -25.77 -7.06
N ASP A 32 -20.15 -25.89 -6.59
CA ASP A 32 -21.12 -24.82 -6.29
C ASP A 32 -20.73 -23.98 -5.05
N ASP A 33 -19.48 -23.49 -5.03
CA ASP A 33 -18.94 -22.52 -4.10
C ASP A 33 -18.97 -21.15 -4.78
N LEU A 34 -19.32 -20.10 -4.03
CA LEU A 34 -19.29 -18.70 -4.47
C LEU A 34 -18.09 -18.43 -5.39
N GLU A 35 -18.34 -18.37 -6.70
CA GLU A 35 -17.34 -18.00 -7.69
C GLU A 35 -16.92 -16.54 -7.42
N VAL A 36 -15.86 -16.35 -6.64
CA VAL A 36 -15.16 -15.08 -6.55
C VAL A 36 -14.48 -14.87 -7.91
N PRO A 37 -14.85 -13.86 -8.71
CA PRO A 37 -14.23 -13.67 -10.01
C PRO A 37 -12.72 -13.43 -9.84
N VAL A 38 -11.95 -14.23 -10.57
CA VAL A 38 -10.49 -14.32 -10.60
C VAL A 38 -9.79 -12.98 -10.91
N GLU A 39 -8.55 -12.84 -10.42
CA GLU A 39 -7.55 -11.75 -10.56
C GLU A 39 -7.50 -10.65 -9.48
N LEU A 40 -7.69 -10.99 -8.22
CA LEU A 40 -7.05 -10.23 -7.14
C LEU A 40 -5.72 -10.91 -6.82
N GLY A 41 -4.61 -10.34 -7.30
CA GLY A 41 -3.29 -10.56 -6.72
C GLY A 41 -3.23 -9.95 -5.32
N ALA A 42 -4.15 -10.40 -4.45
CA ALA A 42 -4.38 -9.89 -3.12
C ALA A 42 -3.54 -10.68 -2.12
N VAL A 43 -2.84 -9.96 -1.26
CA VAL A 43 -2.09 -10.54 -0.14
C VAL A 43 -2.81 -10.16 1.14
N PHE A 44 -3.30 -11.16 1.86
CA PHE A 44 -3.89 -10.99 3.18
C PHE A 44 -2.83 -11.15 4.26
N ALA A 45 -2.88 -10.31 5.27
CA ALA A 45 -2.01 -10.41 6.44
C ALA A 45 -2.74 -9.95 7.70
N GLU A 46 -2.24 -10.40 8.84
CA GLU A 46 -2.59 -9.85 10.15
C GLU A 46 -1.37 -9.12 10.70
N ILE A 47 -1.52 -7.83 11.04
CA ILE A 47 -0.47 -7.01 11.61
C ILE A 47 -0.97 -6.47 12.94
N SER A 48 -0.46 -7.01 14.05
CA SER A 48 -0.84 -6.56 15.40
C SER A 48 -2.36 -6.54 15.61
N GLN A 49 -3.05 -7.64 15.27
CA GLN A 49 -4.52 -7.79 15.35
C GLN A 49 -5.32 -6.95 14.35
N VAL A 50 -4.67 -6.33 13.37
CA VAL A 50 -5.32 -5.64 12.26
C VAL A 50 -5.25 -6.53 11.03
N HIS A 51 -6.41 -6.89 10.47
CA HIS A 51 -6.48 -7.60 9.19
C HIS A 51 -6.30 -6.61 8.05
N VAL A 52 -5.39 -6.94 7.14
CA VAL A 52 -5.08 -6.10 5.99
C VAL A 52 -5.12 -6.91 4.71
N VAL A 53 -5.51 -6.25 3.62
CA VAL A 53 -5.40 -6.79 2.26
C VAL A 53 -4.61 -5.81 1.41
N THR A 54 -3.55 -6.31 0.77
CA THR A 54 -2.78 -5.55 -0.21
C THR A 54 -3.18 -5.97 -1.60
N VAL A 55 -3.56 -5.01 -2.45
CA VAL A 55 -4.05 -5.25 -3.81
C VAL A 55 -3.35 -4.33 -4.80
N ALA A 56 -3.06 -4.84 -5.99
CA ALA A 56 -2.51 -4.06 -7.09
C ALA A 56 -3.55 -3.88 -8.20
N VAL A 57 -3.83 -2.64 -8.60
CA VAL A 57 -4.89 -2.33 -9.56
C VAL A 57 -4.41 -1.33 -10.61
N ARG A 58 -4.72 -1.60 -11.89
CA ARG A 58 -4.49 -0.64 -12.97
C ARG A 58 -5.60 0.40 -13.07
N ALA A 59 -5.22 1.68 -13.07
CA ALA A 59 -6.13 2.81 -13.06
C ALA A 59 -5.50 4.07 -13.69
N PRO A 60 -6.30 5.05 -14.14
CA PRO A 60 -5.79 6.33 -14.63
C PRO A 60 -5.16 7.20 -13.53
N ASP A 61 -5.63 7.07 -12.30
CA ASP A 61 -5.15 7.81 -11.11
C ASP A 61 -5.38 6.98 -9.83
N ALA A 62 -4.81 7.45 -8.71
CA ALA A 62 -4.84 6.74 -7.44
C ALA A 62 -6.25 6.64 -6.83
N VAL A 63 -7.09 7.65 -7.01
CA VAL A 63 -8.45 7.66 -6.44
C VAL A 63 -9.33 6.67 -7.19
N ALA A 64 -9.30 6.70 -8.53
CA ALA A 64 -10.01 5.75 -9.38
C ALA A 64 -9.54 4.31 -9.13
N GLY A 65 -8.23 4.12 -8.89
CA GLY A 65 -7.67 2.81 -8.54
C GLY A 65 -8.16 2.29 -7.20
N ALA A 66 -8.19 3.13 -6.16
CA ALA A 66 -8.73 2.77 -4.86
C ALA A 66 -10.23 2.46 -4.91
N GLN A 67 -11.02 3.23 -5.66
CA GLN A 67 -12.44 2.93 -5.87
C GLN A 67 -12.65 1.59 -6.58
N ARG A 68 -11.83 1.28 -7.58
CA ARG A 68 -11.86 -0.01 -8.27
C ARG A 68 -11.47 -1.14 -7.32
N ALA A 69 -10.39 -0.98 -6.54
CA ALA A 69 -9.97 -1.92 -5.52
C ALA A 69 -11.09 -2.19 -4.50
N ASN A 70 -11.72 -1.14 -3.97
CA ASN A 70 -12.83 -1.26 -3.04
C ASN A 70 -14.03 -2.01 -3.65
N ARG A 71 -14.39 -1.75 -4.91
CA ARG A 71 -15.45 -2.51 -5.60
C ARG A 71 -15.12 -4.00 -5.72
N LEU A 72 -13.87 -4.34 -6.05
CA LEU A 72 -13.40 -5.72 -6.13
C LEU A 72 -13.45 -6.43 -4.76
N LEU A 73 -12.99 -5.75 -3.71
CA LEU A 73 -13.08 -6.27 -2.34
C LEU A 73 -14.55 -6.50 -1.94
N ARG A 74 -15.44 -5.53 -2.19
CA ARG A 74 -16.87 -5.69 -1.88
C ARG A 74 -17.54 -6.82 -2.67
N SER A 75 -17.19 -7.03 -3.93
CA SER A 75 -17.71 -8.18 -4.69
C SER A 75 -17.25 -9.53 -4.14
N ALA A 76 -16.14 -9.55 -3.40
CA ALA A 76 -15.65 -10.72 -2.67
C ALA A 76 -16.16 -10.79 -1.22
N GLY A 77 -17.12 -9.95 -0.83
CA GLY A 77 -17.64 -9.91 0.54
C GLY A 77 -16.71 -9.26 1.57
N ILE A 78 -15.64 -8.59 1.13
CA ILE A 78 -14.64 -7.95 1.99
C ILE A 78 -14.96 -6.46 2.12
N THR A 79 -15.07 -5.98 3.36
CA THR A 79 -15.29 -4.57 3.66
C THR A 79 -13.97 -3.89 4.01
N ALA A 80 -13.50 -3.00 3.13
CA ALA A 80 -12.38 -2.12 3.43
C ALA A 80 -12.82 -1.02 4.42
N VAL A 81 -12.08 -0.89 5.53
CA VAL A 81 -12.30 0.09 6.59
C VAL A 81 -11.57 1.38 6.28
N ARG A 82 -10.29 1.29 5.96
CA ARG A 82 -9.45 2.43 5.57
C ARG A 82 -8.27 1.95 4.72
N LEU A 83 -7.75 2.86 3.90
CA LEU A 83 -6.44 2.72 3.29
C LEU A 83 -5.36 3.08 4.33
N MET A 84 -4.42 2.16 4.52
CA MET A 84 -3.29 2.34 5.42
C MET A 84 -2.20 3.22 4.78
N ALA A 85 -1.59 4.08 5.61
CA ALA A 85 -0.37 4.78 5.21
C ALA A 85 0.82 3.81 5.28
N ASP A 86 1.57 3.65 4.19
CA ASP A 86 2.83 2.91 4.19
C ASP A 86 3.92 3.77 4.86
N LEU A 87 4.07 3.57 6.17
CA LEU A 87 5.00 4.29 7.02
C LEU A 87 6.24 3.44 7.26
N VAL A 88 7.41 4.07 7.08
CA VAL A 88 8.71 3.40 7.20
C VAL A 88 9.66 4.20 8.07
N SER A 89 10.44 3.49 8.87
CA SER A 89 11.64 3.99 9.52
C SER A 89 12.80 4.09 8.53
N LEU A 90 13.87 4.83 8.88
CA LEU A 90 15.09 4.84 8.06
C LEU A 90 15.77 3.47 7.94
N ASN A 91 15.53 2.57 8.90
CA ASN A 91 16.02 1.21 8.81
C ASN A 91 15.29 0.45 7.70
N GLU A 92 13.96 0.54 7.66
CA GLU A 92 13.14 -0.07 6.61
C GLU A 92 13.39 0.57 5.24
N VAL A 93 13.63 1.89 5.17
CA VAL A 93 14.08 2.55 3.94
C VAL A 93 15.38 1.92 3.43
N GLY A 94 16.36 1.72 4.33
CA GLY A 94 17.60 1.05 3.99
C GLY A 94 17.37 -0.36 3.46
N LEU A 95 16.54 -1.15 4.14
CA LEU A 95 16.21 -2.51 3.72
C LEU A 95 15.50 -2.54 2.36
N ARG A 96 14.45 -1.73 2.17
CA ARG A 96 13.63 -1.75 0.94
C ARG A 96 14.36 -1.22 -0.29
N LEU A 97 15.30 -0.27 -0.11
CA LEU A 97 16.11 0.29 -1.20
C LEU A 97 17.49 -0.39 -1.32
N GLU A 98 17.77 -1.38 -0.47
CA GLU A 98 19.06 -2.07 -0.37
C GLU A 98 20.27 -1.14 -0.18
N VAL A 99 20.07 -0.09 0.62
CA VAL A 99 21.13 0.82 1.07
C VAL A 99 21.36 0.70 2.56
N THR A 100 22.53 1.13 3.02
CA THR A 100 22.78 1.15 4.46
C THR A 100 21.84 2.12 5.18
N ARG A 101 21.41 1.78 6.40
CA ARG A 101 20.66 2.71 7.27
C ARG A 101 21.39 4.07 7.40
N GLN A 102 22.72 4.05 7.46
CA GLN A 102 23.53 5.27 7.51
C GLN A 102 23.34 6.13 6.26
N THR A 103 23.23 5.52 5.08
CA THR A 103 22.97 6.23 3.82
C THR A 103 21.60 6.93 3.87
N ALA A 104 20.54 6.22 4.23
CA ALA A 104 19.22 6.81 4.41
C ALA A 104 19.22 7.93 5.46
N SER A 105 19.97 7.75 6.55
CA SER A 105 20.13 8.74 7.61
C SER A 105 20.86 10.01 7.14
N ASN A 106 21.88 9.87 6.30
CA ASN A 106 22.60 11.01 5.72
C ASN A 106 21.72 11.78 4.72
N TRP A 107 20.83 11.11 3.98
CA TRP A 107 19.83 11.79 3.15
C TRP A 107 18.87 12.61 4.00
N ALA A 108 18.31 12.02 5.06
CA ALA A 108 17.39 12.69 5.96
C ALA A 108 17.99 13.91 6.68
N ARG A 109 19.31 13.93 6.94
CA ARG A 109 20.03 15.08 7.52
C ARG A 109 20.40 16.16 6.48
N GLY A 110 20.35 15.83 5.19
CA GLY A 110 20.81 16.72 4.11
C GLY A 110 22.31 16.63 3.82
N ASP A 111 23.05 15.75 4.49
CA ASP A 111 24.52 15.67 4.41
C ASP A 111 25.04 15.22 3.03
N ARG A 112 24.18 14.61 2.19
CA ARG A 112 24.57 14.04 0.88
C ARG A 112 24.14 14.84 -0.35
N HIS A 113 23.65 16.08 -0.21
CA HIS A 113 23.36 17.03 -1.30
C HIS A 113 22.54 16.51 -2.51
N LYS A 114 21.90 15.35 -2.41
CA LYS A 114 20.98 14.78 -3.41
C LYS A 114 19.58 15.39 -3.25
N GLY A 115 19.50 16.71 -3.06
CA GLY A 115 18.26 17.44 -2.78
C GLY A 115 17.67 17.18 -1.39
N LYS A 116 16.42 17.62 -1.20
CA LYS A 116 15.73 17.60 0.09
C LYS A 116 14.98 16.28 0.26
N PHE A 117 15.48 15.41 1.12
CA PHE A 117 14.75 14.20 1.55
C PHE A 117 13.40 14.59 2.19
N PRO A 118 12.32 13.81 2.00
CA PRO A 118 11.02 14.18 2.51
C PRO A 118 11.03 14.35 4.03
N PRO A 119 10.25 15.30 4.57
CA PRO A 119 10.08 15.42 6.01
C PRO A 119 9.36 14.17 6.55
N PRO A 120 9.60 13.80 7.82
CA PRO A 120 8.90 12.68 8.43
C PRO A 120 7.39 12.93 8.42
N TYR A 121 6.62 11.86 8.16
CA TYR A 121 5.17 11.87 8.30
C TYR A 121 4.78 11.91 9.78
N VAL A 122 5.47 11.13 10.61
CA VAL A 122 5.35 11.15 12.07
C VAL A 122 6.60 11.80 12.65
N PRO A 123 6.52 13.04 13.21
CA PRO A 123 7.65 13.68 13.87
C PRO A 123 7.90 13.08 15.26
N GLY A 124 9.09 13.31 15.82
CA GLY A 124 9.49 12.85 17.15
C GLY A 124 10.80 12.08 17.16
N ASP A 125 11.01 11.27 18.19
CA ASP A 125 12.20 10.43 18.36
C ASP A 125 12.14 9.20 17.43
N SER A 126 10.98 8.55 17.37
CA SER A 126 10.68 7.45 16.45
C SER A 126 10.07 7.99 15.14
N ARG A 127 10.87 8.71 14.37
CA ARG A 127 10.43 9.29 13.08
C ARG A 127 10.03 8.19 12.10
N LEU A 128 8.88 8.39 11.45
CA LEU A 128 8.43 7.58 10.32
C LEU A 128 8.21 8.46 9.10
N TRP A 129 8.56 7.94 7.93
CA TRP A 129 8.41 8.57 6.63
C TRP A 129 7.31 7.90 5.83
N TYR A 130 6.66 8.67 4.99
CA TYR A 130 5.69 8.13 4.04
C TYR A 130 6.44 7.54 2.85
N TRP A 131 6.34 6.22 2.66
CA TRP A 131 7.08 5.50 1.63
C TRP A 131 6.92 6.09 0.22
N PRO A 132 5.71 6.49 -0.23
CA PRO A 132 5.53 7.10 -1.56
C PRO A 132 6.41 8.33 -1.81
N GLU A 133 6.62 9.16 -0.80
CA GLU A 133 7.48 10.34 -0.92
C GLU A 133 8.96 9.98 -0.94
N VAL A 134 9.35 8.90 -0.26
CA VAL A 134 10.70 8.35 -0.33
C VAL A 134 10.97 7.82 -1.74
N VAL A 135 10.02 7.10 -2.33
CA VAL A 135 10.11 6.62 -3.72
C VAL A 135 10.22 7.79 -4.69
N GLN A 136 9.38 8.82 -4.54
CA GLN A 136 9.45 10.03 -5.37
C GLN A 136 10.82 10.72 -5.25
N PHE A 137 11.37 10.81 -4.03
CA PHE A 137 12.72 11.34 -3.83
C PHE A 137 13.78 10.53 -4.57
N CYS A 138 13.72 9.20 -4.51
CA CYS A 138 14.66 8.33 -5.23
C CYS A 138 14.57 8.50 -6.74
N VAL A 139 13.35 8.54 -7.29
CA VAL A 139 13.11 8.76 -8.73
C VAL A 139 13.63 10.13 -9.16
N ALA A 140 13.32 11.19 -8.41
CA ALA A 140 13.73 12.56 -8.74
C ALA A 140 15.24 12.79 -8.73
N HIS A 141 16.00 11.95 -8.00
CA HIS A 141 17.45 12.07 -7.86
C HIS A 141 18.21 10.92 -8.52
N GLU A 142 17.53 10.16 -9.40
CA GLU A 142 18.09 9.04 -10.16
C GLU A 142 18.81 8.02 -9.27
N ILE A 143 18.31 7.82 -8.06
CA ILE A 143 18.85 6.83 -7.13
C ILE A 143 18.45 5.47 -7.69
N GLN A 144 19.43 4.79 -8.29
CA GLN A 144 19.27 3.44 -8.82
C GLN A 144 18.94 2.50 -7.67
N THR A 145 17.79 1.87 -7.77
CA THR A 145 17.32 0.87 -6.81
C THR A 145 16.70 -0.23 -7.64
N GLU A 146 17.45 -1.29 -7.84
CA GLU A 146 17.10 -2.43 -8.70
C GLU A 146 15.77 -3.09 -8.26
N HIS A 147 15.35 -2.83 -7.03
CA HIS A 147 14.20 -3.46 -6.37
C HIS A 147 12.98 -2.56 -6.19
N LEU A 148 12.99 -1.32 -6.70
CA LEU A 148 11.76 -0.51 -6.69
C LEU A 148 10.72 -1.16 -7.60
N LYS A 149 9.60 -1.58 -6.99
CA LYS A 149 8.45 -2.10 -7.72
C LYS A 149 7.97 -1.05 -8.74
N PRO A 150 7.63 -1.44 -9.98
CA PRO A 150 7.06 -0.53 -10.99
C PRO A 150 5.57 -0.25 -10.70
N VAL A 151 5.28 0.19 -9.48
CA VAL A 151 3.95 0.57 -9.02
C VAL A 151 3.94 2.04 -8.60
N SER A 152 2.78 2.66 -8.78
CA SER A 152 2.49 4.00 -8.30
C SER A 152 1.80 3.90 -6.95
N TYR A 153 1.93 4.97 -6.16
CA TYR A 153 1.36 5.03 -4.83
C TYR A 153 0.52 6.29 -4.69
N PRO A 154 -0.57 6.27 -3.89
CA PRO A 154 -1.30 7.48 -3.55
C PRO A 154 -0.40 8.50 -2.84
N SER A 155 -0.59 9.78 -3.14
CA SER A 155 -0.05 10.88 -2.33
C SER A 155 -0.79 10.98 -0.98
N ARG A 156 -0.25 11.76 -0.03
CA ARG A 156 -0.92 12.01 1.26
C ARG A 156 -2.32 12.62 1.09
N GLN A 157 -2.47 13.50 0.10
CA GLN A 157 -3.76 14.13 -0.19
C GLN A 157 -4.76 13.13 -0.76
N GLU A 158 -4.33 12.28 -1.70
CA GLU A 158 -5.17 11.22 -2.25
C GLU A 158 -5.53 10.18 -1.20
N LEU A 159 -4.59 9.79 -0.33
CA LEU A 159 -4.85 8.93 0.82
C LEU A 159 -5.99 9.48 1.69
N ALA A 160 -5.97 10.79 1.99
CA ALA A 160 -7.04 11.43 2.76
C ALA A 160 -8.38 11.43 2.03
N VAL A 161 -8.38 11.73 0.72
CA VAL A 161 -9.59 11.68 -0.13
C VAL A 161 -10.17 10.27 -0.19
N ILE A 162 -9.33 9.25 -0.40
CA ILE A 162 -9.72 7.84 -0.44
C ILE A 162 -10.32 7.42 0.89
N ASN A 163 -9.68 7.75 2.01
CA ASN A 163 -10.21 7.43 3.34
C ASN A 163 -11.55 8.14 3.62
N GLY A 164 -11.70 9.40 3.19
CA GLY A 164 -12.98 10.10 3.26
C GLY A 164 -14.10 9.40 2.47
N ALA A 165 -13.78 8.90 1.27
CA ALA A 165 -14.73 8.18 0.42
C ALA A 165 -15.11 6.80 0.99
N LEU A 166 -14.17 6.09 1.63
CA LEU A 166 -14.44 4.81 2.28
C LEU A 166 -15.44 4.96 3.42
N VAL A 167 -15.28 5.99 4.27
CA VAL A 167 -16.21 6.27 5.38
C VAL A 167 -17.63 6.54 4.89
N GLN A 168 -17.80 7.34 3.83
CA GLN A 168 -19.13 7.63 3.26
C GLN A 168 -19.83 6.38 2.73
N THR A 169 -19.06 5.41 2.22
CA THR A 169 -19.59 4.16 1.68
C THR A 169 -20.09 3.22 2.79
N GLN A 170 -19.62 3.41 4.03
CA GLN A 170 -20.01 2.61 5.19
C GLN A 170 -21.25 3.14 5.94
N GLN A 171 -21.68 4.38 5.69
CA GLN A 171 -22.77 5.03 6.44
C GLN A 171 -24.21 4.64 5.99
N TRP A 172 -24.37 3.72 5.03
CA TRP A 172 -25.66 3.32 4.46
C TRP A 172 -25.93 1.81 4.54
N VAL A 173 -25.51 1.17 5.64
CA VAL A 173 -25.90 -0.20 6.01
C VAL A 173 -26.62 -0.13 7.35
#